data_AF-A0A7C5MCU0-F1
#
_entry.id   AF-A0A7C5MCU0-F1
#
_cell.length_a   1.000
_cell.length_b   1.000
_cell.length_c   1.000
_cell.angle_alpha   90.00
_cell.angle_beta   90.00
_cell.angle_gamma   90.00
#
_symmetry.space_group_name_H-M   'P 1'
#
loop_
_entity.id
_entity.type
_entity.pdbx_description
1 polymer ?
#
loop_
_entity_poly.entity_id
_entity_poly.type
_entity_poly.pdbx_seq_one_letter_code
_entity_poly.pdbx_strand_id
1 'polypeptide(L)'
;TPPVYGGPGSSAEEYATGRRYLSQLAENSGGLVFDGMEDLSYAFAQIAKELASQYSIGYYSTNRKHDGKFRKVEVKIKMAGLKARTKKGYFAAKEKKL
;
A
#
# COMPACT_ATOMS: atom_id res chain seq x y z
N THR A 1 -15.42 -0.47 -19.33
CA THR A 1 -15.96 0.88 -19.02
C THR A 1 -16.65 0.81 -17.67
N PRO A 2 -16.51 1.82 -16.79
CA PRO A 2 -17.20 1.76 -15.50
C PRO A 2 -18.73 1.71 -15.72
N PRO A 3 -19.46 0.89 -14.94
CA PRO A 3 -20.93 0.85 -15.01
C PRO A 3 -21.50 2.21 -14.57
N VAL A 4 -22.36 2.80 -15.40
CA VAL A 4 -23.02 4.09 -15.11
C VAL A 4 -24.25 3.85 -14.24
N TYR A 5 -24.10 3.94 -12.93
CA TYR A 5 -25.23 3.97 -12.00
C TYR A 5 -25.68 5.41 -11.80
N GLY A 6 -26.68 5.88 -12.53
CA GLY A 6 -27.14 7.28 -12.55
C GLY A 6 -27.54 7.86 -11.18
N GLY A 7 -26.55 8.31 -10.43
CA GLY A 7 -26.69 9.05 -9.17
C GLY A 7 -25.47 9.95 -8.93
N PRO A 8 -25.58 11.01 -8.13
CA PRO A 8 -24.44 11.87 -7.80
C PRO A 8 -23.30 11.03 -7.19
N GLY A 9 -22.08 11.11 -7.76
CA GLY A 9 -20.92 10.29 -7.37
C GLY A 9 -20.57 9.10 -8.28
N SER A 10 -21.21 8.96 -9.45
CA SER A 10 -21.07 7.82 -10.37
C SER A 10 -20.36 8.13 -11.69
N SER A 11 -19.81 9.33 -11.85
CA SER A 11 -19.15 9.70 -13.11
C SER A 11 -17.85 8.92 -13.30
N ALA A 12 -17.48 8.67 -14.57
CA ALA A 12 -16.23 7.99 -14.89
C ALA A 12 -14.99 8.72 -14.32
N GLU A 13 -15.05 10.04 -14.19
CA GLU A 13 -13.99 10.89 -13.62
C GLU A 13 -13.83 10.69 -12.11
N GLU A 14 -14.94 10.59 -11.37
CA GLU A 14 -14.94 10.31 -9.93
C GLU A 14 -14.37 8.91 -9.65
N TYR A 15 -14.78 7.90 -10.44
CA TYR A 15 -14.19 6.55 -10.36
C TYR A 15 -12.69 6.54 -10.67
N ALA A 16 -12.24 7.31 -11.66
CA ALA A 16 -10.82 7.43 -11.96
C ALA A 16 -10.04 8.08 -10.80
N THR A 17 -10.61 9.10 -10.17
CA THR A 17 -10.03 9.77 -9.00
C THR A 17 -9.94 8.82 -7.81
N GLY A 18 -11.01 8.10 -7.49
CA GLY A 18 -11.03 7.09 -6.43
C GLY A 18 -10.00 5.98 -6.66
N ARG A 19 -9.90 5.47 -7.90
CA ARG A 19 -8.87 4.47 -8.25
C ARG A 19 -7.45 4.99 -8.06
N ARG A 20 -7.16 6.24 -8.45
CA ARG A 20 -5.84 6.85 -8.22
C ARG A 20 -5.50 6.93 -6.74
N TYR A 21 -6.46 7.34 -5.91
CA TYR A 21 -6.26 7.42 -4.46
C TYR A 21 -5.96 6.04 -3.84
N LEU A 22 -6.75 5.02 -4.20
CA LEU A 22 -6.53 3.65 -3.71
C LEU A 22 -5.18 3.08 -4.17
N SER A 23 -4.77 3.36 -5.40
CA SER A 23 -3.45 2.95 -5.90
C SER A 23 -2.31 3.58 -5.12
N GLN A 24 -2.39 4.89 -4.82
CA GLN A 24 -1.38 5.56 -4.00
C GLN A 24 -1.34 5.00 -2.57
N LEU A 25 -2.50 4.69 -1.99
CA LEU A 25 -2.59 4.10 -0.67
C LEU A 25 -1.94 2.71 -0.63
N ALA A 26 -2.26 1.85 -1.60
CA ALA A 26 -1.65 0.53 -1.73
C ALA A 26 -0.13 0.63 -1.93
N GLU A 27 0.34 1.53 -2.77
CA GLU A 27 1.77 1.72 -3.00
C GLU A 27 2.51 2.19 -1.74
N ASN A 28 1.90 3.08 -0.95
CA ASN A 28 2.51 3.60 0.27
C ASN A 28 2.57 2.56 1.40
N SER A 29 1.61 1.62 1.45
CA SER A 29 1.61 0.50 2.39
C SER A 29 2.49 -0.68 1.93
N GLY A 30 2.89 -0.70 0.65
CA GLY A 30 3.58 -1.83 0.02
C GLY A 30 2.62 -2.93 -0.47
N GLY A 31 1.32 -2.65 -0.52
CA GLY A 31 0.30 -3.55 -1.07
C GLY A 31 0.22 -3.52 -2.59
N LEU A 32 -0.70 -4.32 -3.11
CA LEU A 32 -1.07 -4.40 -4.52
C LEU A 32 -2.51 -3.94 -4.73
N VAL A 33 -2.78 -3.41 -5.93
CA VAL A 33 -4.15 -3.21 -6.41
C VAL A 33 -4.50 -4.39 -7.29
N PHE A 34 -5.64 -5.02 -7.00
CA PHE A 34 -6.22 -6.08 -7.82
C PHE A 34 -7.49 -5.54 -8.46
N ASP A 35 -7.56 -5.56 -9.79
CA ASP A 35 -8.78 -5.22 -10.52
C ASP A 35 -9.60 -6.50 -10.73
N GLY A 36 -10.79 -6.54 -10.14
CA GLY A 36 -11.71 -7.67 -10.23
C GLY A 36 -12.92 -7.39 -11.12
N MET A 37 -12.92 -6.31 -11.92
CA MET A 37 -14.09 -5.93 -12.73
C MET A 37 -14.46 -6.98 -13.78
N GLU A 38 -13.48 -7.68 -14.36
CA GLU A 38 -13.71 -8.69 -15.40
C GLU A 38 -13.62 -10.12 -14.87
N ASP A 39 -12.70 -10.40 -13.95
CA ASP A 39 -12.53 -11.73 -13.36
C ASP A 39 -12.21 -11.64 -11.86
N LEU A 40 -13.27 -11.74 -11.07
CA LEU A 40 -13.19 -11.72 -9.62
C LEU A 40 -12.48 -12.96 -9.05
N SER A 41 -12.64 -14.12 -9.68
CA SER A 41 -12.03 -15.37 -9.23
C SER A 41 -10.51 -15.31 -9.37
N TYR A 42 -10.03 -14.78 -10.49
CA TYR A 42 -8.62 -14.52 -10.71
C TYR A 42 -8.06 -13.52 -9.69
N ALA A 43 -8.76 -12.41 -9.45
CA ALA A 43 -8.35 -11.42 -8.45
C ALA A 43 -8.19 -12.06 -7.04
N PHE A 44 -9.16 -12.89 -6.62
CA PHE A 44 -9.06 -13.61 -5.34
C PHE A 44 -7.90 -14.60 -5.29
N ALA A 45 -7.63 -15.33 -6.38
CA ALA A 45 -6.49 -16.24 -6.43
C ALA A 45 -5.14 -15.49 -6.25
N GLN A 46 -5.01 -14.31 -6.85
CA GLN A 46 -3.82 -13.47 -6.65
C GLN A 46 -3.70 -12.95 -5.22
N ILE A 47 -4.81 -12.54 -4.60
CA ILE A 47 -4.84 -12.12 -3.19
C ILE A 47 -4.39 -13.28 -2.29
N ALA A 48 -4.93 -14.49 -2.48
CA ALA A 48 -4.55 -15.65 -1.69
C ALA A 48 -3.05 -15.97 -1.80
N LYS A 49 -2.49 -15.89 -3.02
CA LYS A 49 -1.05 -16.06 -3.26
C LYS A 49 -0.20 -15.00 -2.55
N GLU A 50 -0.67 -13.75 -2.55
CA GLU A 50 0.02 -12.65 -1.85
C GLU A 50 0.03 -12.87 -0.33
N LEU A 51 -1.11 -13.25 0.26
CA LEU A 51 -1.24 -13.50 1.69
C LEU A 51 -0.34 -14.64 2.16
N ALA A 52 -0.13 -15.66 1.33
CA ALA A 52 0.80 -16.75 1.62
C ALA A 52 2.28 -16.32 1.66
N SER A 53 2.63 -15.14 1.12
CA SER A 53 4.00 -14.66 0.95
C SER A 53 4.34 -13.47 1.85
N GLN A 54 3.60 -13.27 2.95
CA GLN A 54 3.83 -12.16 3.87
C GLN A 54 4.83 -12.52 4.97
N TYR A 55 5.77 -11.59 5.23
CA TYR A 55 6.79 -11.72 6.27
C TYR A 55 6.75 -10.52 7.20
N SER A 56 6.90 -10.76 8.50
CA SER A 56 7.04 -9.70 9.51
C SER A 56 8.50 -9.54 9.91
N ILE A 57 9.00 -8.30 9.85
CA ILE A 57 10.40 -7.96 10.18
C ILE A 57 10.40 -6.89 11.26
N GLY A 58 11.05 -7.18 12.39
CA GLY A 58 11.31 -6.22 13.46
C GLY A 58 12.71 -5.62 13.34
N TYR A 59 12.84 -4.31 13.57
CA TYR A 59 14.14 -3.65 13.71
C TYR A 59 14.05 -2.50 14.71
N TYR A 60 15.17 -2.16 15.34
CA TYR A 60 15.30 -0.97 16.17
C TYR A 60 16.04 0.12 15.40
N SER A 61 15.42 1.29 15.27
CA SER A 61 16.06 2.44 14.65
C SER A 61 17.20 2.94 15.52
N THR A 62 18.40 3.07 14.94
CA THR A 62 19.54 3.73 15.59
C THR A 62 19.31 5.23 15.80
N ASN A 63 18.43 5.85 15.00
CA ASN A 63 17.98 7.22 15.22
C ASN A 63 16.94 7.28 16.36
N ARG A 64 17.32 7.88 17.50
CA ARG A 64 16.47 8.04 18.70
C ARG A 64 15.69 9.36 18.77
N LYS A 65 15.80 10.24 17.77
CA LYS A 65 15.16 11.57 17.81
C LYS A 65 13.64 11.49 17.62
N HIS A 66 12.87 12.07 18.54
CA HIS A 66 11.40 12.17 18.47
C HIS A 66 10.95 13.48 17.80
N ASP A 67 11.42 13.73 16.58
CA ASP A 67 11.30 15.00 15.87
C ASP A 67 10.08 15.12 14.94
N GLY A 68 9.22 14.08 14.89
CA GLY A 68 8.06 14.05 13.99
C GLY A 68 8.41 13.88 12.52
N LYS A 69 9.67 13.68 12.13
CA LYS A 69 10.07 13.58 10.72
C LYS A 69 9.77 12.20 10.14
N PHE A 70 9.53 12.17 8.83
CA PHE A 70 9.37 10.92 8.08
C PHE A 70 10.70 10.17 8.01
N ARG A 71 10.66 8.87 8.30
CA ARG A 71 11.79 7.94 8.25
C ARG A 71 11.49 6.89 7.20
N LYS A 72 12.25 6.93 6.11
CA LYS A 72 12.17 5.94 5.03
C LYS A 72 12.63 4.57 5.53
N VAL A 73 11.92 3.52 5.12
CA VAL A 73 12.28 2.12 5.36
C VAL A 73 12.46 1.44 4.01
N GLU A 74 13.55 0.69 3.85
CA GLU A 74 13.85 -0.05 2.63
C GLU A 74 14.41 -1.43 2.99
N VAL A 75 13.80 -2.48 2.45
CA VAL A 75 14.26 -3.86 2.63
C VAL A 75 14.96 -4.31 1.36
N LYS A 76 16.22 -4.73 1.48
CA LYS A 76 17.04 -5.23 0.37
C LYS A 76 17.17 -6.74 0.47
N ILE A 77 16.81 -7.44 -0.60
CA ILE A 77 16.94 -8.89 -0.71
C ILE A 77 18.26 -9.20 -1.42
N LYS A 78 19.04 -10.15 -0.88
CA LYS A 78 20.31 -10.58 -1.47
C LYS A 78 20.14 -11.50 -2.68
N MET A 79 19.06 -12.29 -2.69
CA MET A 79 18.75 -13.23 -3.76
C MET A 79 18.23 -12.48 -5.01
N ALA A 80 18.78 -12.84 -6.17
CA ALA A 80 18.34 -12.30 -7.46
C ALA A 80 16.93 -12.79 -7.81
N GLY A 81 16.18 -11.97 -8.55
CA GLY A 81 14.82 -12.30 -9.02
C GLY A 81 13.71 -12.07 -7.99
N LEU A 82 14.04 -11.68 -6.75
CA LEU A 82 13.06 -11.33 -5.73
C LEU A 82 12.95 -9.81 -5.54
N LYS A 83 11.72 -9.33 -5.33
CA LYS A 83 11.44 -7.93 -5.03
C LYS A 83 10.69 -7.83 -3.71
N ALA A 84 11.27 -7.11 -2.75
CA ALA A 84 10.57 -6.78 -1.51
C ALA A 84 9.53 -5.68 -1.81
N ARG A 85 8.32 -5.88 -1.31
CA ARG A 85 7.33 -4.82 -1.15
C ARG A 85 7.14 -4.55 0.32
N THR A 86 7.28 -3.29 0.71
CA THR A 86 7.21 -2.87 2.10
C THR A 86 6.56 -1.51 2.20
N LYS A 87 6.03 -1.17 3.37
CA LYS A 87 5.69 0.22 3.69
C LYS A 87 6.88 1.13 3.39
N LYS A 88 6.62 2.32 2.84
CA LYS A 88 7.70 3.26 2.45
C LYS A 88 8.45 3.86 3.65
N GLY A 89 7.84 3.87 4.82
CA GLY A 89 8.41 4.46 6.02
C GLY A 89 7.39 4.72 7.11
N TYR A 90 7.74 5.57 8.06
CA TYR A 90 6.88 5.98 9.18
C TYR A 90 7.30 7.36 9.69
N PHE A 91 6.42 8.07 10.36
CA PHE A 91 6.77 9.31 11.06
C PHE A 91 7.28 8.98 12.46
N ALA A 92 8.36 9.64 12.88
CA ALA A 92 8.84 9.55 14.27
C ALA A 92 7.76 10.07 15.23
N ALA A 93 7.66 9.49 16.43
CA ALA A 93 6.79 10.05 17.45
C ALA A 93 7.21 11.50 17.73
N LYS A 94 6.24 12.40 17.88
CA LYS A 94 6.47 13.78 18.31
C LYS A 94 6.18 13.83 19.80
N GLU A 95 7.17 14.19 20.61
CA GLU A 95 6.94 14.44 22.02
C GLU A 95 5.89 15.55 22.15
N LYS A 96 4.75 15.24 22.76
CA LYS A 96 3.83 16.27 23.21
C LYS A 96 4.46 16.89 24.45
N LYS A 97 4.80 18.18 24.39
CA LYS A 97 5.05 18.94 25.61
C LYS A 97 3.73 19.00 26.39
N LEU A 98 3.73 18.46 27.61
CA LEU A 98 2.68 18.66 28.60
C LEU A 98 2.73 20.10 29.13
#